data_AF-A0A969UAU6-F1
#
_entry.id   AF-A0A969UAU6-F1
#
_cell.length_a   1.000
_cell.length_b   1.000
_cell.length_c   1.000
_cell.angle_alpha   90.00
_cell.angle_beta   90.00
_cell.angle_gamma   90.00
#
_symmetry.space_group_name_H-M   'P 1'
#
loop_
_entity.id
_entity.type
_entity.pdbx_description
1 polymer ?
#
loop_
_entity_poly.entity_id
_entity_poly.type
_entity_poly.pdbx_seq_one_letter_code
_entity_poly.pdbx_strand_id
1 'polypeptide(L)'
;MARPIEQVEQDLTQLRKASSQLGEQLTGAYQSYFTSLASTLKKQSIQGCYYLCTTCYPEAFLKLNYDRRSQLLTTLKRVIRNVITDLIVQIEPNRPKNRPNDEDEPTGELTSMPVMPM
;
A
#
# COMPACT_ATOMS: atom_id res chain seq x y z
N MET A 1 40.75 -16.01 21.13
CA MET A 1 39.84 -16.47 20.06
C MET A 1 38.56 -15.61 19.97
N ALA A 2 38.58 -14.33 20.36
CA ALA A 2 37.39 -13.45 20.43
C ALA A 2 37.14 -12.62 19.16
N ARG A 3 38.19 -12.25 18.42
CA ARG A 3 38.10 -11.49 17.15
C ARG A 3 37.11 -12.03 16.11
N PRO A 4 36.95 -13.35 15.90
CA PRO A 4 36.01 -13.88 14.91
C PRO A 4 34.54 -13.66 15.31
N ILE A 5 34.24 -13.64 16.61
CA ILE A 5 32.87 -13.46 17.12
C ILE A 5 32.47 -11.99 16.98
N GLU A 6 33.36 -11.07 17.35
CA GLU A 6 33.15 -9.62 17.17
C GLU A 6 32.92 -9.25 15.70
N GLN A 7 33.63 -9.89 14.77
CA GLN A 7 33.44 -9.69 13.33
C GLN A 7 32.06 -10.18 12.86
N VAL A 8 31.61 -11.34 13.32
CA VAL A 8 30.27 -11.86 13.00
C VAL A 8 29.16 -10.96 13.53
N GLU A 9 29.31 -10.39 14.73
CA GLU A 9 28.35 -9.42 15.28
C GLU A 9 28.31 -8.13 14.47
N GLN A 10 29.47 -7.62 14.05
CA GLN A 10 29.55 -6.45 13.16
C GLN A 10 28.90 -6.72 11.80
N ASP A 11 29.12 -7.89 11.21
CA ASP A 11 28.49 -8.24 9.93
C ASP A 11 26.97 -8.38 10.06
N LEU A 12 26.47 -8.98 11.16
CA LEU A 12 25.04 -9.07 11.43
C LEU A 12 24.38 -7.70 11.63
N THR A 13 25.06 -6.77 12.31
CA THR A 13 24.53 -5.41 12.48
C THR A 13 24.51 -4.65 11.16
N GLN A 14 25.54 -4.79 10.32
CA GLN A 14 25.56 -4.21 8.98
C GLN A 14 24.45 -4.79 8.10
N LEU A 15 24.25 -6.12 8.11
CA LEU A 15 23.22 -6.78 7.33
C LEU A 15 21.81 -6.35 7.76
N ARG A 16 21.55 -6.25 9.07
CA ARG A 16 20.27 -5.73 9.58
C ARG A 16 20.02 -4.30 9.12
N LYS A 17 21.04 -3.44 9.19
CA LYS A 17 20.95 -2.05 8.73
C LYS A 17 20.65 -1.97 7.23
N ALA A 18 21.37 -2.72 6.41
CA ALA A 18 21.16 -2.78 4.96
C ALA A 18 19.76 -3.30 4.62
N SER A 19 19.28 -4.32 5.32
CA SER A 19 17.93 -4.87 5.16
C SER A 19 16.85 -3.83 5.51
N SER A 20 17.00 -3.11 6.62
CA SER A 20 16.09 -2.04 7.02
C SER A 20 16.05 -0.92 5.98
N GLN A 21 17.23 -0.47 5.53
CA GLN A 21 17.35 0.57 4.50
C GLN A 21 16.72 0.14 3.18
N LEU A 22 16.90 -1.12 2.78
CA LEU A 22 16.27 -1.67 1.57
C LEU A 22 14.73 -1.69 1.72
N GLY A 23 14.22 -2.07 2.89
CA GLY A 23 12.79 -2.04 3.19
C GLY A 23 12.19 -0.63 3.09
N GLU A 24 12.88 0.38 3.62
CA GLU A 24 12.46 1.79 3.52
C GLU A 24 12.48 2.28 2.07
N GLN A 25 13.54 1.98 1.32
CA GLN A 25 13.65 2.36 -0.09
C GLN A 25 12.57 1.72 -0.95
N LEU A 26 12.29 0.42 -0.74
CA LEU A 26 11.20 -0.28 -1.43
C LEU A 26 9.85 0.36 -1.10
N THR A 27 9.59 0.63 0.18
CA THR A 27 8.34 1.26 0.61
C THR A 27 8.15 2.62 -0.06
N GLY A 28 9.19 3.46 -0.07
CA GLY A 28 9.17 4.75 -0.74
C GLY A 28 8.97 4.64 -2.26
N ALA A 29 9.63 3.68 -2.91
CA ALA A 29 9.49 3.43 -4.35
C ALA A 29 8.06 2.99 -4.70
N TYR A 30 7.48 2.06 -3.93
CA TYR A 30 6.09 1.63 -4.12
C TYR A 30 5.10 2.77 -3.91
N GLN A 31 5.26 3.57 -2.85
CA GLN A 31 4.39 4.71 -2.57
C GLN A 31 4.42 5.71 -3.74
N SER A 32 5.60 6.03 -4.26
CA SER A 32 5.78 6.93 -5.40
C SER A 32 5.13 6.37 -6.68
N TYR A 33 5.36 5.08 -6.96
CA TYR A 33 4.76 4.39 -8.10
C TYR A 33 3.24 4.43 -8.05
N PHE A 34 2.64 4.03 -6.93
CA PHE A 34 1.20 3.97 -6.78
C PHE A 34 0.54 5.35 -6.77
N THR A 35 1.20 6.36 -6.20
CA THR A 35 0.72 7.75 -6.28
C THR A 35 0.64 8.23 -7.73
N SER A 36 1.69 7.95 -8.51
CA SER A 36 1.75 8.30 -9.94
C SER A 36 0.71 7.52 -10.75
N LEU A 37 0.58 6.22 -10.49
CA LEU A 37 -0.41 5.35 -11.13
C LEU A 37 -1.84 5.80 -10.83
N ALA A 38 -2.17 6.07 -9.57
CA ALA A 38 -3.49 6.51 -9.14
C ALA A 38 -3.90 7.83 -9.82
N SER A 39 -2.96 8.78 -9.94
CA SER A 39 -3.20 10.03 -10.65
C SER A 39 -3.53 9.82 -12.13
N THR A 40 -2.86 8.85 -12.76
CA THR A 40 -3.05 8.50 -14.18
C THR A 40 -4.36 7.76 -14.38
N LEU A 41 -4.64 6.76 -13.54
CA LEU A 41 -5.87 5.98 -13.56
C LEU A 41 -7.10 6.89 -13.41
N LYS A 42 -7.02 7.92 -12.56
CA LYS A 42 -8.10 8.89 -12.40
C LYS A 42 -8.40 9.64 -13.69
N LYS A 43 -7.37 10.14 -14.37
CA LYS A 43 -7.53 10.87 -15.63
C LYS A 43 -8.10 9.97 -16.72
N GLN A 44 -7.52 8.77 -16.88
CA GLN A 44 -7.92 7.81 -17.91
C GLN A 44 -9.34 7.28 -17.68
N SER A 45 -9.74 6.98 -16.45
CA SER A 45 -11.10 6.52 -16.14
C SER A 45 -12.15 7.60 -16.42
N ILE A 46 -11.87 8.87 -16.12
CA ILE A 46 -12.79 9.97 -16.44
C ILE A 46 -12.93 10.12 -17.96
N GLN A 47 -11.83 10.05 -18.70
CA GLN A 47 -11.85 10.11 -20.17
C GLN A 47 -12.57 8.90 -20.78
N GLY A 48 -12.30 7.69 -20.29
CA GLY A 48 -12.95 6.47 -20.72
C GLY A 48 -14.46 6.49 -20.48
N CYS A 49 -14.91 7.01 -19.33
CA CYS A 49 -16.33 7.21 -19.09
C CYS A 49 -16.97 8.19 -20.07
N TYR A 50 -16.29 9.30 -20.35
CA TYR A 50 -16.79 10.26 -21.34
C TYR A 50 -16.90 9.62 -22.73
N TYR A 51 -15.85 8.93 -23.16
CA TYR A 51 -15.83 8.20 -24.43
C TYR A 51 -16.94 7.14 -24.52
N LEU A 52 -17.18 6.39 -23.44
CA LEU A 52 -18.27 5.42 -23.38
C LEU A 52 -19.64 6.10 -23.58
N CYS A 53 -19.87 7.24 -22.92
CA CYS A 53 -21.12 7.99 -23.03
C CYS A 53 -21.31 8.62 -24.42
N THR A 54 -20.25 9.10 -25.06
CA THR A 54 -20.36 9.84 -26.32
C THR A 54 -20.17 8.99 -27.57
N THR A 55 -19.49 7.85 -27.47
CA THR A 55 -19.09 7.03 -28.63
C THR A 55 -19.78 5.67 -28.64
N CYS A 56 -19.88 4.99 -27.50
CA CYS A 56 -20.54 3.68 -27.44
C CYS A 56 -22.06 3.78 -27.24
N TYR A 57 -22.52 4.76 -26.45
CA TYR A 57 -23.94 4.97 -26.15
C TYR A 57 -24.46 6.39 -26.43
N PRO A 58 -24.16 6.97 -27.62
CA PRO A 58 -24.55 8.35 -27.94
C PRO A 58 -26.06 8.55 -27.89
N GLU A 59 -26.84 7.63 -28.44
CA GLU A 59 -28.31 7.65 -28.46
C GLU A 59 -28.92 7.77 -27.05
N ALA A 60 -28.46 6.94 -26.11
CA ALA A 60 -28.95 6.95 -24.74
C ALA A 60 -28.50 8.22 -24.00
N PHE A 61 -27.28 8.69 -24.25
CA PHE A 61 -26.76 9.90 -23.67
C PHE A 61 -27.48 11.15 -24.20
N LEU A 62 -27.82 11.18 -25.49
CA LEU A 62 -28.56 12.27 -26.13
C LEU A 62 -30.02 12.35 -25.65
N LYS A 63 -30.64 11.23 -25.26
CA LYS A 63 -31.98 11.21 -24.65
C LYS A 63 -32.03 11.84 -23.25
N LEU A 64 -30.89 11.94 -22.56
CA LEU A 64 -30.82 12.65 -21.28
C LEU A 64 -30.89 14.16 -21.54
N ASN A 65 -31.62 14.89 -20.70
CA ASN A 65 -31.57 16.35 -20.68
C ASN A 65 -30.22 16.84 -20.12
N TYR A 66 -29.93 18.12 -20.28
CA TYR A 66 -28.65 18.73 -19.88
C TYR A 66 -28.30 18.44 -18.41
N ASP A 67 -29.25 18.62 -17.49
CA ASP A 67 -29.04 18.39 -16.06
C ASP A 67 -28.69 16.93 -15.75
N ARG A 68 -29.40 15.97 -16.35
CA ARG A 68 -29.13 14.54 -16.14
C ARG A 68 -27.77 14.11 -16.71
N ARG A 69 -27.35 14.67 -17.85
CA ARG A 69 -26.00 14.43 -18.40
C ARG A 69 -24.92 14.95 -17.44
N SER A 70 -25.10 16.16 -16.91
CA SER A 70 -24.20 16.76 -15.93
C SER A 70 -24.15 15.93 -14.64
N GLN A 71 -25.31 15.49 -14.15
CA GLN A 71 -25.43 14.66 -12.96
C GLN A 71 -24.76 13.29 -13.12
N LEU A 72 -24.90 12.65 -14.28
CA LEU A 72 -24.26 11.38 -14.60
C LEU A 72 -22.73 11.53 -14.57
N LEU A 73 -22.19 12.51 -15.31
CA LEU A 73 -20.74 12.74 -15.37
C LEU A 73 -20.17 13.12 -14.00
N THR A 74 -20.90 13.90 -13.21
CA THR A 74 -20.48 14.30 -11.85
C THR A 74 -20.46 13.11 -10.90
N THR A 75 -21.48 12.25 -10.98
CA THR A 75 -21.56 11.01 -10.18
C THR A 75 -20.43 10.05 -10.54
N LEU A 76 -20.18 9.83 -11.83
CA LEU A 76 -19.07 8.99 -12.31
C LEU A 76 -17.72 9.52 -11.83
N LYS A 77 -17.46 10.82 -11.97
CA LYS A 77 -16.24 11.46 -11.46
C LYS A 77 -16.07 11.25 -9.95
N ARG A 78 -17.17 11.30 -9.19
CA ARG A 78 -17.16 11.07 -7.74
C ARG A 78 -16.83 9.62 -7.41
N VAL A 79 -17.47 8.66 -8.06
CA VAL A 79 -17.22 7.22 -7.85
C VAL A 79 -15.76 6.89 -8.20
N ILE A 80 -15.27 7.33 -9.35
CA ILE A 80 -13.86 7.12 -9.76
C ILE A 80 -12.90 7.72 -8.73
N ARG A 81 -13.20 8.92 -8.23
CA ARG A 81 -12.36 9.56 -7.20
C ARG A 81 -12.35 8.72 -5.93
N ASN A 82 -13.49 8.26 -5.45
CA ASN A 82 -13.59 7.48 -4.22
C ASN A 82 -12.82 6.17 -4.34
N VAL A 83 -13.05 5.40 -5.42
CA VAL A 83 -12.35 4.12 -5.66
C VAL A 83 -10.83 4.30 -5.69
N ILE A 84 -10.34 5.37 -6.31
CA ILE A 84 -8.90 5.63 -6.40
C ILE A 84 -8.34 6.11 -5.05
N THR A 85 -9.08 6.92 -4.31
CA THR A 85 -8.67 7.32 -2.95
C THR A 85 -8.59 6.11 -2.04
N ASP A 86 -9.59 5.23 -2.07
CA ASP A 86 -9.62 4.01 -1.25
C ASP A 86 -8.45 3.08 -1.62
N LEU A 87 -8.13 2.97 -2.91
CA LEU A 87 -6.96 2.24 -3.38
C LEU A 87 -5.66 2.80 -2.81
N ILE A 88 -5.47 4.13 -2.82
CA ILE A 88 -4.27 4.78 -2.24
C ILE A 88 -4.17 4.49 -0.73
N VAL A 89 -5.29 4.58 0.00
CA VAL A 89 -5.32 4.34 1.46
C VAL A 89 -4.95 2.90 1.81
N GLN A 90 -5.37 1.92 1.01
CA GLN A 90 -5.04 0.51 1.25
C GLN A 90 -3.59 0.16 0.89
N ILE A 91 -2.96 0.94 0.02
CA ILE A 91 -1.58 0.72 -0.42
C ILE A 91 -0.56 1.30 0.56
N GLU A 92 -0.95 2.26 1.39
CA GLU A 92 -0.09 2.77 2.46
C GLU A 92 0.18 1.61 3.44
N PRO A 93 1.37 1.00 3.42
CA PRO A 93 1.59 -0.19 4.20
C PRO A 93 1.59 0.23 5.66
N ASN A 94 0.73 -0.42 6.43
CA ASN A 94 0.77 -0.58 7.88
C ASN A 94 1.95 0.20 8.51
N ARG A 95 1.73 1.49 8.78
CA ARG A 95 2.70 2.34 9.49
C ARG A 95 3.17 1.51 10.68
N PRO A 96 4.48 1.25 10.86
CA PRO A 96 4.92 0.51 12.02
C PRO A 96 4.34 1.23 13.23
N LYS A 97 3.37 0.60 13.88
CA LYS A 97 2.86 1.01 15.18
C LYS A 97 4.11 1.04 16.03
N ASN A 98 4.50 2.25 16.44
CA ASN A 98 5.57 2.51 17.37
C ASN A 98 5.56 1.38 18.40
N ARG A 99 6.52 0.45 18.34
CA ARG A 99 6.82 -0.43 19.46
C ARG A 99 7.69 0.43 20.35
N PRO A 100 7.18 1.01 21.45
CA PRO A 100 8.06 1.62 22.42
C PRO A 100 8.96 0.51 22.93
N ASN A 101 10.27 0.80 22.94
CA ASN A 101 11.35 0.06 23.60
C ASN A 101 10.90 -1.06 24.54
N ASP A 102 11.14 -2.30 24.13
CA ASP A 102 11.48 -3.36 25.08
C ASP A 102 12.95 -3.70 24.77
N GLU A 103 13.84 -2.84 25.26
CA GLU A 103 15.12 -3.34 25.74
C GLU A 103 14.79 -4.18 26.97
N ASP A 104 14.91 -5.50 26.85
CA ASP A 104 15.56 -6.29 27.89
C ASP A 104 16.02 -7.63 27.31
N GLU A 105 17.26 -7.95 27.65
CA GLU A 105 18.09 -9.07 27.22
C GLU A 105 17.56 -10.45 27.69
N PRO A 106 18.21 -11.58 27.32
CA PRO A 106 17.59 -12.90 27.27
C PRO A 106 17.60 -13.61 28.63
N THR A 107 16.50 -14.29 28.97
CA THR A 107 16.56 -15.42 29.91
C THR A 107 15.65 -16.53 29.42
N GLY A 108 16.20 -17.40 28.57
CA GLY A 108 15.62 -18.70 28.30
C GLY A 108 15.86 -19.63 29.49
N GLU A 109 15.03 -19.55 30.52
CA GLU A 109 14.89 -20.65 31.47
C GLU A 109 14.11 -21.78 30.80
N LEU A 110 14.81 -22.87 30.50
CA LEU A 110 14.19 -24.16 30.20
C LEU A 110 13.40 -24.65 31.43
N THR A 111 12.06 -24.57 31.41
CA THR A 111 11.26 -25.45 32.27
C THR A 111 9.96 -25.95 31.60
N SER A 112 9.87 -27.28 31.54
CA SER A 112 8.68 -28.14 31.46
C SER A 112 7.80 -28.11 30.20
N MET A 113 8.01 -29.11 29.33
CA MET A 113 6.94 -29.69 28.50
C MET A 113 6.00 -30.51 29.40
N PRO A 114 4.67 -30.38 29.29
CA PRO A 114 3.76 -31.42 29.73
C PRO A 114 3.62 -32.49 28.64
N VAL A 115 3.85 -33.74 29.05
CA VAL A 115 3.71 -34.98 28.28
C VAL A 115 2.24 -35.18 27.87
N MET A 116 1.97 -35.56 26.61
CA MET A 116 0.65 -36.03 26.16
C MET A 116 0.37 -37.45 26.70
N PRO A 117 -0.85 -37.76 27.17
CA PRO A 117 -1.24 -39.14 27.44
C PRO A 117 -1.54 -39.88 26.13
N MET A 118 -1.27 -41.19 26.18
CA MET A 118 -1.28 -42.20 25.10
C MET A 118 -2.59 -42.31 24.32
#